data_AF-L9X5L3-F1
#
_entry.id   AF-L9X5L3-F1
#
_cell.length_a   1.000
_cell.length_b   1.000
_cell.length_c   1.000
_cell.angle_alpha   90.00
_cell.angle_beta   90.00
_cell.angle_gamma   90.00
#
_symmetry.space_group_name_H-M   'P 1'
#
loop_
_entity.id
_entity.type
_entity.pdbx_description
1 polymer ?
#
loop_
_entity_poly.entity_id
_entity_poly.type
_entity_poly.pdbx_seq_one_letter_code
_entity_poly.pdbx_strand_id
1 'polypeptide(L)'
;MALEGRLEAEVASNGEADAVRFEFAVTNAGTDPVELRFSDACKAEFAVEDEGREVWRYTDGRMFAQMISSERIAPDETATYEAEWEEPRSGEYTAVAELRAQEGSCEARTELSVP
;
A
#
# COMPACT_ATOMS: atom_id res chain seq x y z
N MET A 1 -18.03 -7.31 -4.77
CA MET A 1 -16.69 -7.03 -5.32
C MET A 1 -15.73 -7.87 -4.52
N ALA A 2 -14.89 -8.68 -5.17
CA ALA A 2 -14.02 -9.65 -4.50
C ALA A 2 -12.55 -9.26 -4.77
N LEU A 3 -12.17 -8.07 -4.31
CA LEU A 3 -10.77 -7.69 -4.30
C LEU A 3 -10.15 -8.28 -3.03
N GLU A 4 -9.03 -8.97 -3.20
CA GLU A 4 -8.24 -9.52 -2.11
C GLU A 4 -6.89 -8.81 -2.07
N GLY A 5 -6.50 -8.36 -0.89
CA GLY A 5 -5.27 -7.62 -0.66
C GLY A 5 -4.20 -8.50 -0.04
N ARG A 6 -2.95 -8.33 -0.48
CA ARG A 6 -1.75 -8.86 0.17
C ARG A 6 -0.72 -7.74 0.28
N LEU A 7 -0.18 -7.55 1.47
CA LEU A 7 0.87 -6.58 1.73
C LEU A 7 2.14 -7.31 2.12
N GLU A 8 3.24 -6.97 1.44
CA GLU A 8 4.59 -7.38 1.80
C GLU A 8 5.41 -6.16 2.22
N ALA A 9 6.31 -6.36 3.18
CA ALA A 9 7.23 -5.35 3.66
C ALA A 9 8.64 -5.93 3.69
N GLU A 10 9.58 -5.27 3.03
CA GLU A 10 10.99 -5.67 2.96
C GLU A 10 11.86 -4.57 3.56
N VAL A 11 12.70 -4.92 4.53
CA VAL A 11 13.71 -4.00 5.08
C VAL A 11 14.95 -4.05 4.22
N ALA A 12 15.31 -2.92 3.64
CA ALA A 12 16.52 -2.73 2.85
C ALA A 12 17.54 -1.89 3.64
N SER A 13 18.69 -2.50 3.95
CA SER A 13 19.82 -1.82 4.58
C SER A 13 20.90 -1.52 3.53
N ASN A 14 21.21 -0.24 3.30
CA ASN A 14 22.27 0.16 2.35
C ASN A 14 23.61 0.53 3.03
N GLY A 15 23.69 0.39 4.36
CA GLY A 15 24.89 0.69 5.16
C GLY A 15 24.96 2.11 5.70
N GLU A 16 24.12 3.03 5.22
CA GLU A 16 24.01 4.41 5.70
C GLU A 16 22.67 4.65 6.42
N ALA A 17 21.58 4.08 5.89
CA ALA A 17 20.26 4.10 6.50
C ALA A 17 19.46 2.85 6.11
N ASP A 18 18.50 2.49 6.94
CA ASP A 18 17.48 1.51 6.58
C ASP A 18 16.33 2.18 5.83
N ALA A 19 15.63 1.39 5.03
CA ALA A 19 14.36 1.74 4.43
C ALA A 19 13.44 0.51 4.44
N VAL A 20 12.13 0.73 4.52
CA VAL A 20 11.14 -0.33 4.33
C VAL A 20 10.43 -0.11 3.02
N ARG A 21 10.47 -1.12 2.14
CA ARG A 21 9.71 -1.16 0.89
C ARG A 21 8.44 -1.94 1.09
N PHE A 22 7.34 -1.37 0.61
CA PHE A 22 6.03 -1.99 0.68
C PHE A 22 5.56 -2.38 -0.72
N GLU A 23 5.06 -3.60 -0.85
CA GLU A 23 4.39 -4.09 -2.05
C GLU A 23 2.95 -4.49 -1.68
N PHE A 24 1.97 -3.73 -2.16
CA PHE A 24 0.55 -4.01 -1.97
C PHE A 24 -0.05 -4.58 -3.26
N ALA A 25 -0.27 -5.90 -3.25
CA ALA A 25 -0.93 -6.62 -4.32
C ALA A 25 -2.45 -6.67 -4.08
N VAL A 26 -3.22 -6.28 -5.10
CA VAL A 26 -4.68 -6.33 -5.12
C VAL A 26 -5.11 -7.26 -6.26
N THR A 27 -5.65 -8.41 -5.89
CA THR A 27 -6.12 -9.43 -6.84
C THR A 27 -7.63 -9.39 -6.96
N ASN A 28 -8.16 -9.45 -8.18
CA ASN A 28 -9.58 -9.68 -8.40
C ASN A 28 -9.90 -11.18 -8.34
N ALA A 29 -10.34 -11.66 -7.18
CA ALA A 29 -10.78 -13.04 -6.95
C ALA A 29 -12.23 -13.31 -7.43
N GLY A 30 -12.85 -12.32 -8.08
CA GLY A 30 -14.18 -12.44 -8.66
C GLY A 30 -14.17 -12.99 -10.09
N THR A 31 -15.37 -13.29 -10.61
CA THR A 31 -15.56 -13.78 -11.99
C THR A 31 -15.78 -12.67 -13.02
N ASP A 32 -15.97 -11.44 -12.56
CA ASP A 32 -16.22 -10.27 -13.40
C ASP A 32 -15.08 -9.25 -13.25
N PRO A 33 -14.75 -8.50 -14.31
CA PRO A 33 -13.76 -7.43 -14.21
C PRO A 33 -14.20 -6.33 -13.24
N VAL A 34 -13.24 -5.77 -12.50
CA VAL A 34 -13.45 -4.63 -11.61
C VAL A 34 -12.83 -3.39 -12.25
N GLU A 35 -13.60 -2.31 -12.31
CA GLU A 35 -13.16 -0.99 -12.75
C GLU A 35 -12.94 -0.12 -11.50
N LEU A 36 -11.71 0.35 -11.31
CA LEU A 36 -11.29 1.21 -10.20
C LEU A 36 -11.07 2.63 -10.72
N ARG A 37 -11.57 3.64 -10.02
CA ARG A 37 -11.27 5.05 -10.33
C ARG A 37 -10.52 5.72 -9.20
N PHE A 38 -9.46 6.43 -9.55
CA PHE A 38 -8.64 7.19 -8.61
C PHE A 38 -8.79 8.68 -8.87
N SER A 39 -8.82 9.47 -7.80
CA SER A 39 -9.00 10.93 -7.87
C SER A 39 -7.70 11.68 -8.14
N ASP A 40 -6.55 11.07 -7.84
CA ASP A 40 -5.22 11.60 -8.07
C ASP A 40 -4.22 10.46 -8.37
N ALA A 41 -2.94 10.80 -8.50
CA ALA A 41 -1.88 9.83 -8.79
C ALA A 41 -1.58 8.85 -7.62
N CYS A 42 -2.09 9.09 -6.40
CA CYS A 42 -1.93 8.21 -5.25
C CYS A 42 -3.02 7.13 -5.26
N LYS A 43 -2.69 5.96 -5.81
CA LYS A 43 -3.64 4.85 -5.97
C LYS A 43 -3.83 4.02 -4.69
N ALA A 44 -2.86 4.01 -3.78
CA ALA A 44 -2.91 3.32 -2.51
C ALA A 44 -2.32 4.19 -1.39
N GLU A 45 -2.90 4.10 -0.19
CA GLU A 45 -2.35 4.64 1.04
C GLU A 45 -1.56 3.54 1.76
N PHE A 46 -0.50 3.94 2.45
CA PHE A 46 0.24 3.05 3.35
C PHE A 46 0.43 3.77 4.68
N ALA A 47 0.21 3.05 5.77
CA ALA A 47 0.47 3.54 7.11
C ALA A 47 1.28 2.51 7.88
N VAL A 48 2.08 2.97 8.83
CA VAL A 48 2.82 2.13 9.77
C VAL A 48 2.41 2.49 11.18
N GLU A 49 2.10 1.47 11.96
CA GLU A 49 1.66 1.57 13.34
C GLU A 49 2.65 0.90 14.30
N ASP A 50 2.84 1.54 15.46
CA ASP A 50 3.57 1.05 16.62
C ASP A 50 2.59 0.95 17.79
N GLU A 51 2.28 -0.28 18.23
CA GLU A 51 1.26 -0.56 19.26
C GLU A 51 -0.10 0.13 18.99
N GLY A 52 -0.51 0.17 17.72
CA GLY A 52 -1.75 0.81 17.27
C GLY A 52 -1.70 2.34 17.19
N ARG A 53 -0.51 2.95 17.35
CA ARG A 53 -0.27 4.37 17.08
C ARG A 53 0.40 4.54 15.73
N GLU A 54 -0.22 5.29 14.83
CA GLU A 54 0.41 5.65 13.56
C GLU A 54 1.71 6.43 13.81
N VAL A 55 2.80 5.95 13.20
CA VAL A 55 4.13 6.56 13.25
C VAL A 55 4.58 7.08 11.88
N TRP A 56 3.96 6.60 10.81
CA TRP A 56 4.24 7.02 9.44
C TRP A 56 3.02 6.81 8.54
N ARG A 57 2.88 7.68 7.54
CA ARG A 57 1.86 7.61 6.50
C ARG A 57 2.44 8.04 5.17
N TYR A 58 2.18 7.29 4.11
CA TYR A 58 2.73 7.54 2.79
C TYR A 58 2.33 8.90 2.24
N THR A 59 1.09 9.32 2.45
CA THR A 59 0.60 10.60 1.95
C THR A 59 1.06 11.81 2.77
N ASP A 60 1.61 11.63 3.97
CA ASP A 60 1.99 12.76 4.82
C ASP A 60 3.16 13.54 4.23
N GLY A 61 2.99 14.86 4.14
CA GLY A 61 3.97 15.76 3.51
C GLY A 61 4.18 15.57 2.00
N ARG A 62 3.46 14.66 1.33
CA ARG A 62 3.61 14.39 -0.11
C ARG A 62 2.55 15.09 -0.95
N MET A 63 2.96 15.52 -2.14
CA MET A 63 2.06 16.11 -3.14
C MET A 63 1.90 15.14 -4.30
N PHE A 64 0.65 14.84 -4.65
CA PHE A 64 0.32 13.97 -5.78
C PHE A 64 -0.35 14.77 -6.90
N ALA A 65 -0.03 14.42 -8.14
CA ALA A 65 -0.65 15.05 -9.29
C ALA A 65 -2.16 14.79 -9.29
N GLN A 66 -2.94 15.86 -9.45
CA GLN A 66 -4.41 15.79 -9.55
C GLN A 66 -4.81 15.24 -10.92
N MET A 67 -4.73 13.92 -11.07
CA MET A 67 -5.05 13.19 -12.28
C MET A 67 -6.08 12.12 -11.98
N ILE A 68 -7.30 12.33 -12.48
CA ILE A 68 -8.32 11.28 -12.44
C ILE A 68 -7.90 10.18 -13.42
N SER A 69 -7.86 8.95 -12.92
CA SER A 69 -7.50 7.78 -13.73
C SER A 69 -8.43 6.61 -13.45
N SER A 70 -8.51 5.68 -14.40
CA SER A 70 -9.23 4.44 -14.25
C SER A 70 -8.31 3.26 -14.52
N GLU A 71 -8.46 2.19 -13.76
CA GLU A 71 -7.74 0.94 -13.92
C GLU A 71 -8.73 -0.21 -13.92
N ARG A 72 -8.56 -1.14 -14.85
CA ARG A 72 -9.38 -2.35 -14.92
C ARG A 72 -8.54 -3.53 -14.47
N ILE A 73 -9.08 -4.31 -13.54
CA ILE A 73 -8.49 -5.58 -13.09
C ILE A 73 -9.41 -6.72 -13.56
N ALA A 74 -8.94 -7.53 -14.50
CA ALA A 74 -9.65 -8.71 -14.97
C ALA A 74 -9.76 -9.78 -13.88
N PRO A 75 -10.65 -10.79 -14.02
CA PRO A 75 -10.65 -11.96 -13.13
C PRO A 75 -9.26 -12.59 -13.02
N ASP A 76 -8.86 -12.93 -11.80
CA ASP A 76 -7.56 -13.51 -11.43
C ASP A 76 -6.32 -12.62 -11.72
N GLU A 77 -6.53 -11.38 -12.18
CA GLU A 77 -5.46 -10.40 -12.38
C GLU A 77 -5.11 -9.69 -11.07
N THR A 78 -3.84 -9.31 -10.94
CA THR A 78 -3.30 -8.59 -9.80
C THR A 78 -2.72 -7.26 -10.24
N ALA A 79 -3.14 -6.18 -9.58
CA ALA A 79 -2.47 -4.88 -9.63
C ALA A 79 -1.58 -4.72 -8.40
N THR A 80 -0.39 -4.13 -8.58
CA THR A 80 0.57 -3.90 -7.49
C THR A 80 0.81 -2.40 -7.31
N TYR A 81 0.81 -1.96 -6.06
CA TYR A 81 1.11 -0.60 -5.65
C TYR A 81 2.26 -0.60 -4.64
N GLU A 82 3.14 0.38 -4.72
CA GLU A 82 4.38 0.39 -3.94
C GLU A 82 4.56 1.68 -3.15
N ALA A 83 5.24 1.58 -2.01
CA ALA A 83 5.67 2.72 -1.22
C ALA A 83 7.00 2.44 -0.52
N GLU A 84 7.70 3.49 -0.11
CA GLU A 84 8.95 3.40 0.65
C GLU A 84 8.89 4.30 1.88
N TRP A 85 9.18 3.71 3.03
CA TRP A 85 9.37 4.39 4.31
C TRP A 85 10.87 4.47 4.60
N GLU A 86 11.42 5.67 4.41
CA GLU A 86 12.84 5.97 4.61
C GLU A 86 13.15 6.26 6.09
N GLU A 87 14.35 5.89 6.51
CA GLU A 87 14.89 6.15 7.85
C GLU A 87 13.96 5.69 9.00
N PRO A 88 13.43 4.45 8.96
CA PRO A 88 12.64 3.91 10.05
C PRO A 88 13.49 3.80 11.32
N ARG A 89 12.84 3.90 12.48
CA ARG A 89 13.49 3.52 13.74
C ARG A 89 13.46 2.00 13.86
N SER A 90 14.45 1.43 14.56
CA SER A 90 14.43 0.03 14.96
C SER A 90 13.22 -0.26 15.84
N GLY A 91 12.55 -1.40 15.61
CA GLY A 91 11.34 -1.76 16.33
C GLY A 91 10.47 -2.78 15.59
N GLU A 92 9.38 -3.16 16.23
CA GLU A 92 8.32 -3.99 15.65
C GLU A 92 7.14 -3.09 15.25
N TYR A 93 6.63 -3.30 14.05
CA TYR A 93 5.58 -2.46 13.48
C TYR A 93 4.52 -3.30 12.76
N THR A 94 3.34 -2.72 12.59
CA THR A 94 2.32 -3.20 11.66
C THR A 94 2.20 -2.23 10.51
N ALA A 95 2.42 -2.69 9.29
CA ALA A 95 2.11 -1.92 8.09
C ALA A 95 0.68 -2.24 7.62
N VAL A 96 -0.02 -1.22 7.15
CA VAL A 96 -1.38 -1.31 6.60
C VAL A 96 -1.38 -0.60 5.25
N ALA A 97 -1.93 -1.25 4.23
CA ALA A 97 -2.15 -0.68 2.92
C ALA A 97 -3.64 -0.65 2.60
N GLU A 98 -4.11 0.45 2.02
CA GLU A 98 -5.51 0.65 1.62
C GLU A 98 -5.58 1.17 0.18
N LEU A 99 -6.41 0.53 -0.64
CA LEU A 99 -6.70 0.97 -1.99
C LEU A 99 -7.54 2.25 -1.96
N ARG A 100 -7.09 3.32 -2.63
CA ARG A 100 -7.77 4.63 -2.67
C ARG A 100 -8.75 4.78 -3.84
N ALA A 101 -9.23 3.66 -4.39
CA ALA A 101 -10.23 3.69 -5.44
C ALA A 101 -11.57 4.23 -4.89
N GLN A 102 -12.30 4.97 -5.72
CA GLN A 102 -13.64 5.45 -5.38
C GLN A 102 -14.65 4.30 -5.31
N GLU A 103 -14.43 3.27 -6.12
CA GLU A 103 -15.20 2.05 -6.15
C GLU A 103 -14.46 0.92 -5.41
N GLY A 104 -15.13 0.34 -4.42
CA GLY A 104 -14.58 -0.78 -3.64
C GLY A 104 -13.61 -0.35 -2.56
N SER A 105 -13.36 -1.27 -1.63
CA SER A 105 -12.36 -1.13 -0.58
C SER A 105 -11.54 -2.42 -0.57
N CYS A 106 -10.22 -2.29 -0.56
CA CYS A 106 -9.30 -3.40 -0.37
C CYS A 106 -8.23 -2.94 0.60
N GLU A 107 -8.02 -3.70 1.67
CA GLU A 107 -6.97 -3.45 2.63
C GLU A 107 -6.14 -4.71 2.85
N ALA A 108 -4.89 -4.54 3.24
CA ALA A 108 -4.04 -5.62 3.74
C ALA A 108 -3.11 -5.10 4.82
N ARG A 109 -2.69 -5.99 5.71
CA ARG A 109 -1.76 -5.69 6.79
C ARG A 109 -0.68 -6.74 6.90
N THR A 110 0.50 -6.33 7.34
CA THR A 110 1.62 -7.23 7.62
C THR A 110 2.44 -6.73 8.80
N GLU A 111 3.03 -7.66 9.55
CA GLU A 111 3.98 -7.35 10.61
C GLU A 111 5.37 -7.21 10.01
N LEU A 112 6.17 -6.28 10.52
CA LEU A 112 7.56 -6.10 10.11
C LEU A 112 8.43 -5.73 11.31
N SER A 113 9.71 -6.10 11.22
CA SER A 113 10.70 -5.76 12.23
C SER A 113 11.87 -5.05 11.57
N VAL A 114 12.20 -3.87 12.07
CA VAL A 114 13.37 -3.08 11.65
C VAL A 114 14.49 -3.34 12.67
N PRO A 115 15.68 -3.80 12.23
CA PRO A 115 16.78 -4.21 13.12
C PRO A 115 17.43 -3.05 13.88
#